data_AF-A0A183AQR4-F1
#
_entry.id   AF-A0A183AQR4-F1
#
_cell.length_a   1.000
_cell.length_b   1.000
_cell.length_c   1.000
_cell.angle_alpha   90.00
_cell.angle_beta   90.00
_cell.angle_gamma   90.00
#
_symmetry.space_group_name_H-M   'P 1'
#
loop_
_entity.id
_entity.type
_entity.pdbx_description
1 polymer ?
#
loop_
_entity_poly.entity_id
_entity_poly.type
_entity_poly.pdbx_seq_one_letter_code
_entity_poly.pdbx_strand_id
1 'polypeptide(L)'
;LLRTLPNNLCFSSTNSTGISRLRRVLRALAWLYVDVGYCQGMGLIAANLLLCLEEETAFWMMCSIVEDLLPPSYYSSLSLLGVQADQAVLCHLLPLYLPRLDQLLKEHQIDLPLITLQWFLTLYSSVCPTAVTLRIWDLFFYDGSVVLFRIALALLQLKPLTHTVLYSLIKLSLVA
;
A
#
# COMPACT_ATOMS: atom_id res chain seq x y z
N LEU A 1 12.78 -6.11 6.98
CA LEU A 1 12.66 -7.32 6.14
C LEU A 1 11.96 -8.47 6.86
N LEU A 2 12.39 -8.93 8.03
CA LEU A 2 11.71 -10.05 8.75
C LEU A 2 10.27 -9.75 9.20
N ARG A 3 9.90 -8.47 9.26
CA ARG A 3 8.51 -8.04 9.53
C ARG A 3 7.62 -8.12 8.28
N THR A 4 8.18 -8.41 7.11
CA THR A 4 7.48 -8.45 5.84
C THR A 4 7.01 -9.88 5.58
N LEU A 5 5.69 -10.10 5.57
CA LEU A 5 5.08 -11.42 5.44
C LEU A 5 5.68 -12.47 6.41
N PRO A 6 5.73 -12.21 7.73
CA PRO A 6 6.44 -13.06 8.69
C PRO A 6 5.91 -14.49 8.77
N ASN A 7 4.63 -14.68 8.45
CA ASN A 7 3.96 -15.98 8.45
C ASN A 7 4.14 -16.75 7.13
N ASN A 8 4.79 -16.16 6.12
CA ASN A 8 5.06 -16.80 4.84
C ASN A 8 6.41 -17.53 4.90
N LEU A 9 6.44 -18.78 4.45
CA LEU A 9 7.63 -19.64 4.49
C LEU A 9 8.85 -19.04 3.76
N CYS A 10 8.64 -18.24 2.71
CA CYS A 10 9.73 -17.60 1.97
C CYS A 10 10.39 -16.44 2.73
N PHE A 11 9.74 -15.90 3.77
CA PHE A 11 10.17 -14.69 4.49
C PHE A 11 10.24 -14.85 6.01
N SER A 12 9.91 -16.02 6.56
CA SER A 12 9.75 -16.26 7.99
C SER A 12 11.07 -16.27 8.78
N SER A 13 12.20 -16.53 8.13
CA SER A 13 13.52 -16.55 8.77
C SER A 13 14.60 -15.82 7.97
N THR A 14 15.68 -15.39 8.63
CA THR A 14 16.84 -14.76 7.98
C THR A 14 17.50 -15.63 6.92
N ASN A 15 17.37 -16.95 7.06
CA ASN A 15 17.93 -17.95 6.14
C ASN A 15 16.95 -18.31 5.02
N SER A 16 15.74 -17.75 5.02
CA SER A 16 14.76 -17.99 3.96
C SER A 16 15.22 -17.36 2.66
N THR A 17 15.02 -18.08 1.56
CA THR A 17 15.45 -17.64 0.22
C THR A 17 14.86 -16.27 -0.16
N GLY A 18 13.62 -15.99 0.22
CA GLY A 18 12.93 -14.73 -0.09
C GLY A 18 13.56 -13.51 0.58
N ILE A 19 14.12 -13.61 1.79
CA ILE A 19 14.76 -12.46 2.47
C ILE A 19 15.99 -11.98 1.71
N SER A 20 16.79 -12.90 1.17
CA SER A 20 17.99 -12.56 0.39
C SER A 20 17.61 -11.87 -0.93
N ARG A 21 16.62 -12.42 -1.65
CA ARG A 21 16.08 -11.84 -2.89
C ARG A 21 15.48 -10.45 -2.65
N LEU A 22 14.63 -10.32 -1.63
CA LEU A 22 13.99 -9.06 -1.25
C LEU A 22 15.03 -7.97 -0.92
N ARG A 23 16.10 -8.32 -0.19
CA ARG A 23 17.18 -7.38 0.12
C ARG A 23 17.87 -6.87 -1.14
N ARG A 24 18.13 -7.73 -2.13
CA ARG A 24 18.78 -7.32 -3.39
C ARG A 24 17.89 -6.39 -4.20
N VAL A 25 16.61 -6.74 -4.38
CA VAL A 25 15.64 -5.89 -5.10
C VAL A 25 15.52 -4.52 -4.44
N LEU A 26 15.30 -4.45 -3.13
CA LEU A 26 15.14 -3.17 -2.43
C LEU A 26 16.41 -2.32 -2.42
N ARG A 27 17.60 -2.96 -2.37
CA ARG A 27 18.87 -2.23 -2.51
C ARG A 27 19.02 -1.69 -3.92
N ALA A 28 18.75 -2.49 -4.96
CA ALA A 28 18.83 -2.04 -6.33
C ALA A 28 17.91 -0.84 -6.58
N LEU A 29 16.68 -0.87 -6.06
CA LEU A 29 15.75 0.26 -6.14
C LEU A 29 16.28 1.51 -5.42
N ALA A 30 16.82 1.35 -4.21
CA ALA A 30 17.39 2.48 -3.46
C ALA A 30 18.63 3.10 -4.13
N TRP A 31 19.38 2.31 -4.89
CA TRP A 31 20.50 2.80 -5.70
C TRP A 31 20.04 3.49 -6.98
N LEU A 32 18.98 2.99 -7.62
CA LEU A 32 18.42 3.56 -8.84
C LEU A 32 17.69 4.88 -8.55
N TYR A 33 16.87 4.92 -7.50
CA TYR A 33 16.05 6.07 -7.10
C TYR A 33 16.59 6.72 -5.83
N VAL A 34 17.65 7.52 -5.97
CA VAL A 34 18.33 8.14 -4.82
C VAL A 34 17.39 8.98 -3.95
N ASP A 35 16.45 9.71 -4.57
CA ASP A 35 15.49 10.57 -3.85
C ASP A 35 14.42 9.78 -3.07
N VAL A 36 14.17 8.55 -3.49
CA VAL A 36 13.27 7.60 -2.82
C VAL A 36 14.01 6.84 -1.73
N GLY A 37 15.21 6.34 -2.04
CA GLY A 37 15.96 5.44 -1.18
C GLY A 37 15.12 4.19 -0.83
N TYR A 38 14.86 3.99 0.46
CA TYR A 38 13.92 2.98 0.94
C TYR A 38 12.75 3.65 1.67
N CYS A 39 11.56 3.59 1.08
CA CYS A 39 10.33 4.01 1.74
C CYS A 39 9.66 2.82 2.47
N GLN A 40 9.18 3.07 3.69
CA GLN A 40 8.42 2.09 4.45
C GLN A 40 7.13 1.73 3.71
N GLY A 41 7.02 0.48 3.28
CA GLY A 41 5.90 -0.04 2.51
C GLY A 41 6.35 -0.78 1.25
N MET A 42 7.41 -0.29 0.60
CA MET A 42 7.98 -0.91 -0.61
C MET A 42 8.39 -2.36 -0.40
N GLY A 43 8.88 -2.70 0.81
CA GLY A 43 9.26 -4.06 1.15
C GLY A 43 8.11 -5.05 1.04
N LEU A 44 6.89 -4.64 1.40
CA LEU A 44 5.72 -5.52 1.34
C LEU A 44 5.26 -5.73 -0.11
N ILE A 45 5.37 -4.69 -0.93
CA ILE A 45 5.07 -4.78 -2.36
C ILE A 45 6.07 -5.75 -3.03
N ALA A 46 7.37 -5.48 -2.89
CA ALA A 46 8.41 -6.31 -3.47
C ALA A 46 8.34 -7.77 -2.98
N ALA A 47 8.02 -8.01 -1.71
CA ALA A 47 7.88 -9.37 -1.19
C ALA A 47 6.70 -10.13 -1.83
N ASN A 48 5.55 -9.49 -2.03
CA ASN A 48 4.41 -10.12 -2.71
C ASN A 48 4.72 -10.38 -4.20
N LEU A 49 5.40 -9.46 -4.89
CA LEU A 49 5.85 -9.71 -6.27
C LEU A 49 6.80 -10.92 -6.35
N LEU A 50 7.74 -11.04 -5.41
CA LEU A 50 8.71 -12.16 -5.35
C LEU A 50 8.07 -13.52 -5.04
N LEU A 51 6.81 -13.56 -4.58
CA LEU A 51 6.07 -14.83 -4.44
C LEU A 51 5.61 -15.39 -5.79
N CYS A 52 5.42 -14.52 -6.78
CA CYS A 52 4.84 -14.90 -8.07
C CYS A 52 5.85 -14.77 -9.22
N LEU A 53 6.93 -14.01 -9.03
CA LEU A 53 7.86 -13.62 -10.08
C LEU A 53 9.31 -13.97 -9.73
N GLU A 54 10.12 -14.07 -10.78
CA GLU A 54 11.57 -14.10 -10.66
C GLU A 54 12.10 -12.76 -10.15
N GLU A 55 13.34 -12.75 -9.65
CA GLU A 55 13.90 -11.59 -8.94
C GLU A 55 14.04 -10.37 -9.86
N GLU A 56 14.54 -10.58 -11.07
CA GLU A 56 14.69 -9.52 -12.07
C GLU A 56 13.35 -8.95 -12.50
N THR A 57 12.37 -9.81 -12.77
CA THR A 57 11.01 -9.37 -13.13
C THR A 57 10.36 -8.59 -11.98
N ALA A 58 10.52 -9.04 -10.74
CA ALA A 58 10.01 -8.30 -9.58
C ALA A 58 10.68 -6.92 -9.43
N PHE A 59 11.96 -6.79 -9.77
CA PHE A 59 12.65 -5.50 -9.79
C PHE A 59 12.06 -4.57 -10.86
N TRP A 60 11.93 -5.03 -12.11
CA TRP A 60 11.36 -4.21 -13.17
C TRP A 60 9.91 -3.80 -12.91
N MET A 61 9.11 -4.71 -12.34
CA MET A 61 7.75 -4.38 -11.91
C MET A 61 7.73 -3.29 -10.83
N MET A 62 8.68 -3.32 -9.87
CA MET A 62 8.81 -2.24 -8.89
C MET A 62 9.22 -0.91 -9.54
N CYS A 63 10.10 -0.91 -10.55
CA CYS A 63 10.44 0.30 -11.30
C CYS A 63 9.21 0.90 -11.97
N SER A 64 8.42 0.09 -12.70
CA SER A 64 7.19 0.57 -13.34
C SER A 64 6.13 1.08 -12.35
N ILE A 65 6.05 0.49 -11.15
CA ILE A 65 5.20 1.03 -10.07
C ILE A 65 5.63 2.45 -9.70
N VAL A 66 6.94 2.67 -9.52
CA VAL A 66 7.50 3.93 -9.02
C VAL A 66 7.53 5.03 -10.09
N GLU A 67 7.83 4.68 -11.33
CA GLU A 67 8.01 5.63 -12.44
C GLU A 67 6.73 5.89 -13.24
N ASP A 68 6.00 4.83 -13.58
CA ASP A 68 4.96 4.89 -14.62
C ASP A 68 3.54 4.94 -14.04
N LEU A 69 3.28 4.13 -13.00
CA LEU A 69 1.90 3.88 -12.54
C LEU A 69 1.44 4.82 -11.42
N LEU A 70 2.36 5.25 -10.57
CA LEU A 70 2.06 6.13 -9.44
C LEU A 70 2.46 7.58 -9.73
N PRO A 71 1.81 8.55 -9.07
CA PRO A 71 2.22 9.95 -9.17
C PRO A 71 3.70 10.17 -8.83
N PRO A 72 4.35 11.21 -9.40
CA PRO A 72 5.71 11.57 -9.03
C PRO A 72 5.87 11.79 -7.53
N SER A 73 7.06 11.48 -7.00
CA SER A 73 7.40 11.66 -5.58
C SER A 73 6.51 10.87 -4.61
N TYR A 74 5.85 9.80 -5.05
CA TYR A 74 4.99 8.96 -4.22
C TYR A 74 5.71 8.36 -3.00
N TYR A 75 6.94 7.89 -3.22
CA TYR A 75 7.81 7.30 -2.21
C TYR A 75 8.99 8.21 -1.82
N SER A 76 8.94 9.50 -2.18
CA SER A 76 10.03 10.43 -1.87
C SER A 76 10.26 10.56 -0.36
N SER A 77 11.53 10.49 0.05
CA SER A 77 11.94 10.52 1.46
C SER A 77 11.61 11.82 2.19
N LEU A 78 11.39 12.93 1.48
CA LEU A 78 11.21 14.26 2.08
C LEU A 78 9.75 14.64 2.30
N SER A 79 8.85 14.30 1.37
CA SER A 79 7.50 14.87 1.34
C SER A 79 6.39 13.86 1.13
N LEU A 80 6.64 12.70 0.53
CA LEU A 80 5.59 11.76 0.11
C LEU A 80 4.46 12.46 -0.68
N LEU A 81 4.80 13.48 -1.47
CA LEU A 81 3.82 14.39 -2.09
C LEU A 81 2.83 13.63 -2.99
N GLY A 82 3.32 12.62 -3.72
CA GLY A 82 2.47 11.83 -4.62
C GLY A 82 1.36 11.09 -3.87
N VAL A 83 1.67 10.44 -2.75
CA VAL A 83 0.64 9.75 -1.97
C VAL A 83 -0.26 10.73 -1.23
N GLN A 84 0.26 11.89 -0.78
CA GLN A 84 -0.58 12.93 -0.19
C GLN A 84 -1.61 13.50 -1.18
N ALA A 85 -1.22 13.64 -2.45
CA ALA A 85 -2.16 14.02 -3.51
C ALA A 85 -3.28 12.96 -3.65
N ASP A 86 -2.94 11.68 -3.68
CA ASP A 86 -3.93 10.59 -3.69
C ASP A 86 -4.81 10.61 -2.42
N GLN A 87 -4.25 10.86 -1.24
CA GLN A 87 -5.06 11.02 -0.02
C GLN A 87 -6.08 12.15 -0.16
N ALA A 88 -5.67 13.30 -0.72
CA ALA A 88 -6.56 14.44 -0.94
C ALA A 88 -7.67 14.11 -1.96
N VAL A 89 -7.34 13.39 -3.04
CA VAL A 89 -8.32 12.91 -4.01
C VAL A 89 -9.34 11.99 -3.34
N LEU A 90 -8.90 11.03 -2.51
CA LEU A 90 -9.82 10.16 -1.80
C LEU A 90 -10.74 10.93 -0.84
N CYS A 91 -10.21 11.92 -0.11
CA CYS A 91 -11.02 12.80 0.73
C CYS A 91 -12.08 13.56 -0.07
N HIS A 92 -11.79 13.93 -1.32
CA HIS A 92 -12.76 14.57 -2.20
C HIS A 92 -13.82 13.60 -2.72
N LEU A 93 -13.45 12.35 -3.00
CA LEU A 93 -14.38 11.31 -3.46
C LEU A 93 -15.32 10.84 -2.34
N LEU A 94 -14.86 10.80 -1.09
CA LEU A 94 -15.62 10.27 0.03
C LEU A 94 -17.05 10.85 0.16
N PRO A 95 -17.27 12.18 0.21
CA PRO A 95 -18.62 12.73 0.33
C PRO A 95 -19.51 12.46 -0.89
N LEU A 96 -18.91 12.21 -2.07
CA LEU A 96 -19.65 11.93 -3.30
C LEU A 96 -20.22 10.50 -3.32
N TYR A 97 -19.44 9.54 -2.84
CA TYR A 97 -19.81 8.12 -2.91
C TYR A 97 -20.31 7.56 -1.58
N LEU A 98 -19.82 8.07 -0.44
CA LEU A 98 -20.11 7.59 0.91
C LEU A 98 -20.43 8.76 1.88
N PRO A 99 -21.46 9.59 1.60
CA PRO A 99 -21.76 10.80 2.37
C PRO A 99 -22.04 10.55 3.86
N ARG A 100 -22.69 9.41 4.18
CA ARG A 100 -22.95 9.02 5.58
C ARG A 100 -21.66 8.76 6.36
N LEU A 101 -20.66 8.19 5.68
CA LEU A 101 -19.37 7.90 6.29
C LEU A 101 -18.57 9.20 6.47
N ASP A 102 -18.53 10.05 5.45
CA ASP A 102 -17.91 11.38 5.56
C ASP A 102 -18.44 12.16 6.77
N GLN A 103 -19.76 12.18 6.98
CA GLN A 103 -20.37 12.81 8.14
C GLN A 103 -19.89 12.18 9.46
N LEU A 104 -19.89 10.85 9.56
CA LEU A 104 -19.44 10.14 10.76
C LEU A 104 -17.96 10.44 11.10
N LEU A 105 -17.08 10.47 10.10
CA LEU A 105 -15.67 10.81 10.30
C LEU A 105 -15.51 12.24 10.81
N LYS A 106 -16.28 13.19 10.28
CA LYS A 106 -16.28 14.60 10.72
C LYS A 106 -16.81 14.75 12.15
N GLU A 107 -17.90 14.07 12.49
CA GLU A 107 -18.48 14.07 13.84
C GLU A 107 -17.48 13.55 14.89
N HIS A 108 -16.68 12.56 14.53
CA HIS A 108 -15.64 11.98 15.40
C HIS A 108 -14.25 12.62 15.23
N GLN A 109 -14.10 13.65 14.39
CA GLN A 109 -12.82 14.33 14.12
C GLN A 109 -11.70 13.36 13.67
N ILE A 110 -12.03 12.46 12.74
CA ILE A 110 -11.09 11.48 12.21
C ILE A 110 -10.69 11.83 10.81
N ASP A 111 -9.39 12.04 10.65
CA ASP A 111 -8.79 12.26 9.34
C ASP A 111 -8.66 10.94 8.59
N LEU A 112 -9.39 10.82 7.48
CA LEU A 112 -9.32 9.65 6.59
C LEU A 112 -7.88 9.28 6.18
N PRO A 113 -6.95 10.22 5.92
CA PRO A 113 -5.57 9.90 5.59
C PRO A 113 -4.85 9.10 6.67
N LEU A 114 -5.19 9.25 7.96
CA LEU A 114 -4.56 8.47 9.05
C LEU A 114 -4.89 6.97 8.97
N ILE A 115 -6.02 6.63 8.33
CA ILE A 115 -6.45 5.25 8.13
C ILE A 115 -5.89 4.71 6.82
N THR A 116 -5.90 5.54 5.77
CA THR A 116 -5.75 5.08 4.39
C THR A 116 -4.34 5.29 3.81
N LEU A 117 -3.48 6.10 4.45
CA LEU A 117 -2.10 6.31 4.00
C LEU A 117 -1.34 5.00 3.79
N GLN A 118 -1.41 4.09 4.77
CA GLN A 118 -0.71 2.81 4.67
C GLN A 118 -1.29 1.90 3.58
N TRP A 119 -2.58 2.03 3.27
CA TRP A 119 -3.22 1.26 2.20
C TRP A 119 -2.61 1.65 0.85
N PHE A 120 -2.47 2.95 0.62
CA PHE A 120 -1.90 3.51 -0.60
C PHE A 120 -0.38 3.27 -0.70
N LEU A 121 0.37 3.45 0.39
CA LEU A 121 1.82 3.21 0.41
C LEU A 121 2.18 1.75 0.12
N THR A 122 1.33 0.81 0.53
CA THR A 122 1.59 -0.63 0.36
C THR A 122 0.76 -1.26 -0.76
N LEU A 123 0.04 -0.46 -1.56
CA LEU A 123 -0.86 -0.97 -2.60
C LEU A 123 -1.78 -2.09 -2.07
N TYR A 124 -2.37 -1.85 -0.90
CA TYR A 124 -3.28 -2.74 -0.16
C TYR A 124 -2.67 -4.02 0.41
N SER A 125 -1.39 -4.29 0.19
CA SER A 125 -0.73 -5.51 0.66
C SER A 125 -0.63 -5.59 2.20
N SER A 126 -0.77 -4.49 2.93
CA SER A 126 -0.77 -4.49 4.40
C SER A 126 -2.11 -4.82 5.03
N VAL A 127 -3.20 -4.74 4.28
CA VAL A 127 -4.58 -4.88 4.81
C VAL A 127 -5.38 -5.98 4.16
N CYS A 128 -5.01 -6.39 2.94
CA CYS A 128 -5.65 -7.48 2.22
C CYS A 128 -4.82 -8.76 2.29
N PRO A 129 -5.45 -9.95 2.33
CA PRO A 129 -4.75 -11.21 2.11
C PRO A 129 -4.08 -11.22 0.73
N THR A 130 -2.93 -11.89 0.61
CA THR A 130 -2.14 -11.95 -0.65
C THR A 130 -2.99 -12.30 -1.87
N ALA A 131 -3.90 -13.27 -1.77
CA ALA A 131 -4.79 -13.63 -2.88
C ALA A 131 -5.66 -12.46 -3.38
N VAL A 132 -6.13 -11.61 -2.47
CA VAL A 132 -6.92 -10.41 -2.80
C VAL A 132 -6.01 -9.30 -3.33
N THR A 133 -4.85 -9.10 -2.70
CA THR A 133 -3.84 -8.14 -3.16
C THR A 133 -3.44 -8.39 -4.61
N LEU A 134 -3.19 -9.64 -5.00
CA LEU A 134 -2.83 -9.99 -6.37
C LEU A 134 -3.95 -9.66 -7.36
N ARG A 135 -5.23 -9.83 -6.99
CA ARG A 135 -6.37 -9.41 -7.83
C ARG A 135 -6.50 -7.90 -7.97
N ILE A 136 -6.22 -7.16 -6.89
CA ILE A 136 -6.17 -5.70 -6.94
C ILE A 136 -5.04 -5.28 -7.90
N TRP A 137 -3.90 -5.97 -7.85
CA TRP A 137 -2.75 -5.69 -8.70
C TRP A 137 -2.98 -6.05 -10.15
N ASP A 138 -3.66 -7.15 -10.47
CA ASP A 138 -4.09 -7.46 -11.85
C ASP A 138 -4.81 -6.27 -12.48
N LEU A 139 -5.76 -5.67 -11.75
CA LEU A 139 -6.50 -4.50 -12.19
C LEU A 139 -5.62 -3.25 -12.22
N PHE A 140 -4.80 -3.02 -11.21
CA PHE A 140 -3.92 -1.84 -11.13
C PHE A 140 -2.89 -1.81 -12.27
N PHE A 141 -2.30 -2.94 -12.65
CA PHE A 141 -1.38 -3.01 -13.79
C PHE A 141 -2.08 -2.83 -15.15
N TYR A 142 -3.39 -3.12 -15.23
CA TYR A 142 -4.16 -3.01 -16.46
C TYR A 142 -4.85 -1.64 -16.63
N ASP A 143 -5.57 -1.17 -15.61
CA ASP A 143 -6.36 0.06 -15.60
C ASP A 143 -5.62 1.27 -14.97
N GLY A 144 -4.48 1.04 -14.32
CA GLY A 144 -3.68 2.07 -13.65
C GLY A 144 -4.15 2.43 -12.23
N SER A 145 -3.60 3.53 -11.69
CA SER A 145 -3.78 3.96 -10.30
C SER A 145 -5.21 4.32 -9.91
N VAL A 146 -6.12 4.58 -10.87
CA VAL A 146 -7.54 4.81 -10.61
C VAL A 146 -8.18 3.65 -9.83
N VAL A 147 -7.70 2.42 -10.04
CA VAL A 147 -8.14 1.23 -9.31
C VAL A 147 -7.96 1.40 -7.81
N LEU A 148 -6.87 2.03 -7.36
CA LEU A 148 -6.58 2.19 -5.94
C LEU A 148 -7.71 2.96 -5.24
N PHE A 149 -8.27 4.00 -5.86
CA PHE A 149 -9.40 4.75 -5.28
C PHE A 149 -10.69 3.91 -5.22
N ARG A 150 -10.98 3.14 -6.28
CA ARG A 150 -12.15 2.26 -6.32
C ARG A 150 -12.09 1.22 -5.20
N ILE A 151 -10.91 0.64 -4.97
CA ILE A 151 -10.68 -0.31 -3.88
C ILE A 151 -10.79 0.37 -2.50
N ALA A 152 -10.24 1.58 -2.32
CA ALA A 152 -10.39 2.33 -1.07
C ALA A 152 -11.86 2.53 -0.71
N LEU A 153 -12.66 3.04 -1.65
CA LEU A 153 -14.09 3.25 -1.46
C LEU A 153 -14.84 1.95 -1.18
N ALA A 154 -14.53 0.88 -1.93
CA ALA A 154 -15.13 -0.43 -1.70
C ALA A 154 -14.82 -0.98 -0.29
N LEU A 155 -13.57 -0.86 0.17
CA LEU A 155 -13.16 -1.29 1.51
C LEU A 155 -13.85 -0.47 2.62
N LEU A 156 -13.99 0.85 2.42
CA LEU A 156 -14.70 1.74 3.33
C LEU A 156 -16.20 1.45 3.37
N GLN A 157 -16.80 1.03 2.26
CA GLN A 157 -18.21 0.64 2.18
C GLN A 157 -18.49 -0.74 2.79
N LEU A 158 -17.62 -1.71 2.53
CA LEU A 158 -17.78 -3.10 2.99
C LEU A 158 -17.65 -3.25 4.51
N LYS A 159 -16.88 -2.37 5.15
CA LYS A 159 -16.79 -2.30 6.61
C LYS A 159 -17.84 -1.32 7.11
N PRO A 160 -19.02 -1.77 7.61
CA PRO A 160 -19.90 -0.87 8.34
C PRO A 160 -19.11 -0.34 9.53
N LEU A 161 -18.78 0.95 9.50
CA LEU A 161 -18.07 1.64 10.57
C LEU A 161 -19.00 1.82 11.78
N THR A 162 -19.31 0.70 12.44
CA THR A 162 -19.80 0.69 13.81
C THR A 162 -18.65 1.05 14.75
N HIS A 163 -18.95 1.63 15.92
CA HIS A 163 -17.96 2.09 16.90
C HIS A 163 -16.80 1.10 17.12
N THR A 164 -17.07 -0.21 17.09
CA THR A 164 -16.07 -1.28 17.27
C THR A 164 -15.04 -1.35 16.13
N VAL A 165 -15.44 -1.08 14.88
CA VAL A 165 -14.57 -1.14 13.69
C VAL A 165 -13.66 0.08 13.62
N LEU A 166 -14.15 1.25 14.05
CA LEU A 166 -13.36 2.46 14.23
C LEU A 166 -12.15 2.22 15.14
N TYR A 167 -12.37 1.57 16.29
CA TYR A 167 -11.29 1.15 17.19
C TYR A 167 -10.35 0.14 16.56
N SER A 168 -10.85 -0.78 15.71
CA SER A 168 -10.01 -1.76 15.01
C SER A 168 -9.15 -1.14 13.90
N LEU A 169 -9.67 -0.13 13.20
CA LEU A 169 -8.95 0.60 12.14
C LEU A 169 -7.89 1.52 12.73
N ILE A 170 -8.20 2.19 13.84
CA ILE A 170 -7.23 2.97 14.62
C ILE A 170 -6.13 2.06 15.23
N LYS A 171 -6.50 0.85 15.71
CA LYS A 171 -5.50 -0.15 16.15
C LYS A 171 -4.63 -0.66 14.99
N LEU A 172 -5.19 -0.83 13.79
CA LEU A 172 -4.44 -1.28 12.60
C LEU A 172 -3.49 -0.19 12.08
N SER A 173 -3.81 1.10 12.24
CA SER A 173 -2.89 2.20 11.90
C SER A 173 -1.85 2.50 12.99
N LEU A 174 -2.08 2.11 14.26
CA LEU A 174 -1.13 2.29 15.36
C LEU A 174 -0.17 1.10 15.61
N VAL A 175 -0.42 -0.07 15.02
CA VAL A 175 0.37 -1.31 15.24
C VAL A 175 1.22 -1.70 14.02
N ALA A 176 1.18 -0.93 12.92
CA ALA A 176 1.97 -1.16 11.71
C ALA A 176 3.33 -0.44 11.73
#